data_AF-A0A968L544-F1
#
_entry.id   AF-A0A968L544-F1
#
_cell.length_a   1.000
_cell.length_b   1.000
_cell.length_c   1.000
_cell.angle_alpha   90.00
_cell.angle_beta   90.00
_cell.angle_gamma   90.00
#
_symmetry.space_group_name_H-M   'P 1'
#
loop_
_entity.id
_entity.type
_entity.pdbx_description
1 polymer ?
#
loop_
_entity_poly.entity_id
_entity_poly.type
_entity_poly.pdbx_seq_one_letter_code
_entity_poly.pdbx_strand_id
1 'polypeptide(L)'
;MIRCTKCQTINPPDAILCSNCQSLLEWTGVPVEAAESAAKTVSDEAADDAAAAEAARAAEEARLAEEARAAEEAEEARRAAEAQAAEEARAAAEAKAAEDARLAEEAEKARIAEEAKAAEEARAAQEARAAEEAEQARLAAEEAQAAEEARLAEEAEQARLEAEVKAAEDARLAAAARAAEEARLAAEAKAAEEARLAEEARLAAEAKAAEEARAAEEARAAARRREAEAILATSVDGDETAEPTADDDTQPGLVRPGLRSSEPGPRRPSSAEVDADDQPEARKPTFESRPKPKPIEEPEPEPEPEDEVPEGSIRCAVCGTANEPTRNFCRRCGKPLVAAVVPVVKPMPWYRRLFGSPPKTKLKAGERPGGLGDGGQPRPSLFGRLVPLLLIAVVAFGVTSLVIMPDARAAIGDLITDLRLRFMPQFEDVHPVGAQGAGVEGNRGRFAVDNNTNTFWLAETGSSDPTLTVDIGATINLGALVVHSGSSTESDFTAHRRPKTLELTFPGTEQPAIEVVLADDAEPQPIALDVRQIDSVVITVVDWFESGAGGDRLLAIREIEFKERR
;
A
#
# COMPACT_ATOMS: atom_id res chain seq x y z
N MET A 1 -113.54 107.14 50.54
CA MET A 1 -113.61 108.62 50.53
C MET A 1 -113.19 109.11 49.16
N ILE A 2 -113.84 110.15 48.63
CA ILE A 2 -113.64 110.65 47.26
C ILE A 2 -113.09 112.07 47.31
N ARG A 3 -112.09 112.38 46.49
CA ARG A 3 -111.57 113.75 46.36
C ARG A 3 -112.26 114.45 45.22
N CYS A 4 -112.74 115.67 45.49
CA CYS A 4 -113.25 116.53 44.43
C CYS A 4 -112.14 116.89 43.44
N THR A 5 -112.29 116.54 42.17
CA THR A 5 -111.31 116.88 41.13
C THR A 5 -111.13 118.40 40.98
N LYS A 6 -112.16 119.19 41.32
CA LYS A 6 -112.15 120.65 41.19
C LYS A 6 -111.48 121.39 42.36
N CYS A 7 -111.74 121.01 43.61
CA CYS A 7 -111.19 121.71 44.79
C CYS A 7 -110.45 120.81 45.78
N GLN A 8 -110.28 119.53 45.46
CA GLN A 8 -109.56 118.52 46.25
C GLN A 8 -110.11 118.25 47.66
N THR A 9 -111.24 118.86 48.04
CA THR A 9 -111.93 118.53 49.30
C THR A 9 -112.34 117.06 49.31
N ILE A 10 -112.03 116.38 50.42
CA ILE A 10 -112.37 114.98 50.65
C ILE A 10 -113.84 114.91 51.09
N ASN A 11 -114.61 114.10 50.39
CA ASN A 11 -116.03 113.85 50.64
C ASN A 11 -116.25 112.38 50.99
N PRO A 12 -117.30 112.05 51.76
CA PRO A 12 -117.69 110.67 52.01
C PRO A 12 -118.05 109.99 50.67
N PRO A 13 -117.87 108.66 50.57
CA PRO A 13 -117.96 107.93 49.30
C PRO A 13 -119.35 108.00 48.63
N ASP A 14 -120.40 108.27 49.38
CA ASP A 14 -121.78 108.42 48.91
C ASP A 14 -122.17 109.87 48.52
N ALA A 15 -121.26 110.84 48.70
CA ALA A 15 -121.54 112.23 48.34
C ALA A 15 -121.60 112.42 46.82
N ILE A 16 -122.75 112.88 46.32
CA ILE A 16 -122.97 113.21 44.91
C ILE A 16 -122.37 114.57 44.54
N LEU A 17 -122.33 115.51 45.50
CA LEU A 17 -121.82 116.87 45.34
C LEU A 17 -120.70 117.14 46.36
N CYS A 18 -119.67 117.88 45.95
CA CYS A 18 -118.60 118.30 46.84
C CYS A 18 -119.11 119.29 47.92
N SER A 19 -118.85 119.00 49.20
CA SER A 19 -119.26 119.83 50.35
C SER A 19 -118.73 121.26 50.33
N ASN A 20 -117.62 121.52 49.64
CA ASN A 20 -116.97 122.83 49.60
C ASN A 20 -117.36 123.65 48.36
N CYS A 21 -117.32 123.05 47.16
CA CYS A 21 -117.53 123.79 45.90
C CYS A 21 -118.80 123.39 45.14
N GLN A 22 -119.59 122.46 45.68
CA GLN A 22 -120.83 121.93 45.11
C GLN A 22 -120.74 121.39 43.66
N SER A 23 -119.56 120.97 43.20
CA SER A 23 -119.44 120.26 41.91
C SER A 23 -119.81 118.78 42.04
N LEU A 24 -120.36 118.20 40.97
CA LEU A 24 -120.72 116.78 40.87
C LEU A 24 -119.46 115.88 40.91
N LEU A 25 -119.47 114.82 41.72
CA LEU A 25 -118.38 113.84 41.85
C LEU A 25 -118.71 112.59 41.00
N GLU A 26 -118.05 112.45 39.85
CA GLU A 26 -118.22 111.29 38.96
C GLU A 26 -117.32 110.11 39.40
N TRP A 27 -117.89 108.91 39.52
CA TRP A 27 -117.25 107.68 40.02
C TRP A 27 -116.65 106.83 38.88
N THR A 28 -115.32 106.57 38.87
CA THR A 28 -114.71 105.46 38.09
C THR A 28 -113.49 104.84 38.80
N GLY A 29 -113.57 103.58 39.27
CA GLY A 29 -112.41 102.78 39.71
C GLY A 29 -112.72 101.47 40.47
N VAL A 30 -112.00 100.37 40.14
CA VAL A 30 -112.13 98.95 40.61
C VAL A 30 -111.06 98.61 41.70
N PRO A 31 -111.34 97.75 42.72
CA PRO A 31 -110.50 97.60 43.93
C PRO A 31 -109.24 96.69 43.85
N VAL A 32 -108.34 96.86 44.84
CA VAL A 32 -106.88 96.60 44.85
C VAL A 32 -106.42 95.19 45.25
N GLU A 33 -107.30 94.20 45.39
CA GLU A 33 -106.93 92.86 45.92
C GLU A 33 -106.42 91.86 44.86
N ALA A 34 -106.45 92.19 43.57
CA ALA A 34 -106.01 91.30 42.48
C ALA A 34 -104.51 91.35 42.15
N ALA A 35 -103.75 92.30 42.71
CA ALA A 35 -102.33 92.49 42.38
C ALA A 35 -101.38 91.66 43.26
N GLU A 36 -101.80 91.25 44.46
CA GLU A 36 -100.92 90.55 45.43
C GLU A 36 -100.90 89.02 45.22
N SER A 37 -101.96 88.43 44.68
CA SER A 37 -102.02 86.98 44.40
C SER A 37 -101.26 86.55 43.15
N ALA A 38 -101.14 87.42 42.14
CA ALA A 38 -100.41 87.14 40.90
C ALA A 38 -98.87 87.19 41.07
N ALA A 39 -98.37 87.97 42.03
CA ALA A 39 -96.91 88.07 42.27
C ALA A 39 -96.33 86.84 42.98
N LYS A 40 -97.14 86.13 43.78
CA LYS A 40 -96.70 84.93 44.52
C LYS A 40 -96.66 83.66 43.66
N THR A 41 -97.60 83.49 42.73
CA THR A 41 -97.60 82.34 41.81
C THR A 41 -96.43 82.38 40.83
N VAL A 42 -96.05 83.58 40.35
CA VAL A 42 -94.92 83.76 39.43
C VAL A 42 -93.57 83.50 40.12
N SER A 43 -93.43 83.76 41.42
CA SER A 43 -92.20 83.44 42.16
C SER A 43 -92.02 81.96 42.46
N ASP A 44 -93.13 81.25 42.71
CA ASP A 44 -93.10 79.82 43.01
C ASP A 44 -92.85 79.00 41.72
N GLU A 45 -93.46 79.35 40.57
CA GLU A 45 -93.14 78.73 39.26
C GLU A 45 -91.69 78.98 38.83
N ALA A 46 -91.15 80.18 39.05
CA ALA A 46 -89.75 80.48 38.71
C ALA A 46 -88.74 79.70 39.59
N ALA A 47 -89.12 79.35 40.83
CA ALA A 47 -88.31 78.52 41.71
C ALA A 47 -88.35 77.04 41.28
N ASP A 48 -89.52 76.54 40.87
CA ASP A 48 -89.69 75.17 40.38
C ASP A 48 -88.97 74.95 39.03
N ASP A 49 -89.01 75.91 38.12
CA ASP A 49 -88.27 75.87 36.85
C ASP A 49 -86.75 75.89 37.06
N ALA A 50 -86.26 76.65 38.04
CA ALA A 50 -84.85 76.68 38.41
C ALA A 50 -84.39 75.34 39.00
N ALA A 51 -85.21 74.72 39.86
CA ALA A 51 -84.95 73.40 40.43
C ALA A 51 -84.98 72.30 39.36
N ALA A 52 -85.90 72.37 38.39
CA ALA A 52 -85.96 71.44 37.27
C ALA A 52 -84.74 71.56 36.34
N ALA A 53 -84.26 72.78 36.09
CA ALA A 53 -83.04 73.02 35.31
C ALA A 53 -81.78 72.51 36.02
N GLU A 54 -81.70 72.64 37.34
CA GLU A 54 -80.60 72.08 38.14
C GLU A 54 -80.62 70.55 38.15
N ALA A 55 -81.81 69.95 38.33
CA ALA A 55 -81.98 68.49 38.26
C ALA A 55 -81.60 67.92 36.88
N ALA A 56 -81.93 68.63 35.79
CA ALA A 56 -81.55 68.23 34.44
C ALA A 56 -80.02 68.27 34.22
N ARG A 57 -79.34 69.31 34.75
CA ARG A 57 -77.87 69.40 34.70
C ARG A 57 -77.20 68.31 35.52
N ALA A 58 -77.72 68.00 36.72
CA ALA A 58 -77.21 66.92 37.55
C ALA A 58 -77.39 65.54 36.89
N ALA A 59 -78.50 65.31 36.18
CA ALA A 59 -78.73 64.09 35.42
C ALA A 59 -77.78 63.96 34.21
N GLU A 60 -77.51 65.06 33.51
CA GLU A 60 -76.54 65.09 32.42
C GLU A 60 -75.10 64.87 32.90
N GLU A 61 -74.71 65.50 34.00
CA GLU A 61 -73.39 65.29 34.63
C GLU A 61 -73.22 63.84 35.11
N ALA A 62 -74.27 63.24 35.69
CA ALA A 62 -74.26 61.84 36.08
C ALA A 62 -74.10 60.89 34.88
N ARG A 63 -74.78 61.17 33.75
CA ARG A 63 -74.63 60.41 32.49
C ARG A 63 -73.21 60.53 31.92
N LEU A 64 -72.65 61.74 31.91
CA LEU A 64 -71.26 61.95 31.46
C LEU A 64 -70.24 61.25 32.37
N ALA A 65 -70.47 61.21 33.68
CA ALA A 65 -69.63 60.47 34.62
C ALA A 65 -69.74 58.94 34.46
N GLU A 66 -70.92 58.42 34.09
CA GLU A 66 -71.10 57.01 33.73
C GLU A 66 -70.43 56.67 32.39
N GLU A 67 -70.60 57.51 31.37
CA GLU A 67 -69.93 57.35 30.07
C GLU A 67 -68.40 57.42 30.20
N ALA A 68 -67.87 58.31 31.03
CA ALA A 68 -66.44 58.40 31.31
C ALA A 68 -65.91 57.13 32.01
N ARG A 69 -66.64 56.57 32.98
CA ARG A 69 -66.27 55.30 33.64
C ARG A 69 -66.31 54.12 32.67
N ALA A 70 -67.35 54.04 31.83
CA ALA A 70 -67.45 53.01 30.80
C ALA A 70 -66.31 53.12 29.76
N ALA A 71 -65.89 54.34 29.40
CA ALA A 71 -64.76 54.56 28.51
C ALA A 71 -63.42 54.15 29.13
N GLU A 72 -63.22 54.43 30.43
CA GLU A 72 -62.02 54.00 31.18
C GLU A 72 -61.96 52.48 31.33
N GLU A 73 -63.06 51.83 31.73
CA GLU A 73 -63.15 50.37 31.82
C GLU A 73 -62.92 49.70 30.45
N ALA A 74 -63.43 50.28 29.36
CA ALA A 74 -63.19 49.78 28.01
C ALA A 74 -61.72 49.95 27.58
N GLU A 75 -61.04 51.01 28.01
CA GLU A 75 -59.60 51.19 27.76
C GLU A 75 -58.76 50.20 28.57
N GLU A 76 -59.09 49.99 29.85
CA GLU A 76 -58.44 49.00 30.69
C GLU A 76 -58.61 47.58 30.11
N ALA A 77 -59.81 47.22 29.68
CA ALA A 77 -60.08 45.94 29.02
C ALA A 77 -59.28 45.76 27.72
N ARG A 78 -59.13 46.82 26.91
CA ARG A 78 -58.27 46.78 25.71
C ARG A 78 -56.80 46.59 26.06
N ARG A 79 -56.28 47.31 27.07
CA ARG A 79 -54.88 47.15 27.52
C ARG A 79 -54.62 45.76 28.10
N ALA A 80 -55.57 45.19 28.83
CA ALA A 80 -55.48 43.82 29.34
C ALA A 80 -55.47 42.79 28.21
N ALA A 81 -56.34 42.94 27.20
CA ALA A 81 -56.36 42.08 26.02
C ALA A 81 -55.07 42.19 25.18
N GLU A 82 -54.53 43.40 25.02
CA GLU A 82 -53.25 43.62 24.34
C GLU A 82 -52.08 42.99 25.10
N ALA A 83 -52.06 43.10 26.44
CA ALA A 83 -51.06 42.45 27.28
C ALA A 83 -51.13 40.91 27.17
N GLN A 84 -52.34 40.33 27.17
CA GLN A 84 -52.52 38.89 26.99
C GLN A 84 -52.06 38.43 25.60
N ALA A 85 -52.40 39.18 24.54
CA ALA A 85 -51.95 38.87 23.19
C ALA A 85 -50.41 38.97 23.05
N ALA A 86 -49.79 39.94 23.73
CA ALA A 86 -48.33 40.07 23.77
C ALA A 86 -47.65 38.91 24.53
N GLU A 87 -48.27 38.42 25.60
CA GLU A 87 -47.77 37.25 26.35
C GLU A 87 -47.90 35.96 25.53
N GLU A 88 -49.05 35.74 24.89
CA GLU A 88 -49.26 34.59 23.99
C GLU A 88 -48.29 34.60 22.81
N ALA A 89 -48.05 35.78 22.21
CA ALA A 89 -47.07 35.93 21.13
C ALA A 89 -45.63 35.63 21.60
N ARG A 90 -45.26 36.01 22.83
CA ARG A 90 -43.95 35.67 23.42
C ARG A 90 -43.83 34.17 23.68
N ALA A 91 -44.86 33.54 24.24
CA ALA A 91 -44.88 32.10 24.47
C ALA A 91 -44.78 31.30 23.16
N ALA A 92 -45.47 31.73 22.10
CA ALA A 92 -45.37 31.13 20.77
C ALA A 92 -43.97 31.31 20.15
N ALA A 93 -43.35 32.48 20.31
CA ALA A 93 -41.98 32.73 19.85
C ALA A 93 -40.95 31.89 20.61
N GLU A 94 -41.11 31.74 21.92
CA GLU A 94 -40.24 30.91 22.76
C GLU A 94 -40.38 29.41 22.42
N ALA A 95 -41.61 28.93 22.22
CA ALA A 95 -41.87 27.56 21.79
C ALA A 95 -41.21 27.25 20.43
N LYS A 96 -41.30 28.19 19.47
CA LYS A 96 -40.64 28.05 18.17
C LYS A 96 -39.11 28.06 18.31
N ALA A 97 -38.55 28.95 19.13
CA ALA A 97 -37.11 28.99 19.37
C ALA A 97 -36.59 27.69 20.03
N ALA A 98 -37.38 27.08 20.92
CA ALA A 98 -37.04 25.79 21.53
C ALA A 98 -37.09 24.63 20.50
N GLU A 99 -38.04 24.65 19.57
CA GLU A 99 -38.11 23.67 18.47
C GLU A 99 -36.92 23.83 17.52
N ASP A 100 -36.62 25.06 17.09
CA ASP A 100 -35.48 25.37 16.22
C ASP A 100 -34.15 24.95 16.88
N ALA A 101 -33.99 25.18 18.19
CA ALA A 101 -32.81 24.73 18.94
C ALA A 101 -32.68 23.20 19.00
N ARG A 102 -33.78 22.47 19.16
CA ARG A 102 -33.78 20.99 19.14
C ARG A 102 -33.40 20.44 17.76
N LEU A 103 -33.92 21.05 16.69
CA LEU A 103 -33.57 20.66 15.32
C LEU A 103 -32.09 20.95 15.01
N ALA A 104 -31.54 22.06 15.51
CA ALA A 104 -30.12 22.37 15.38
C ALA A 104 -29.23 21.34 16.10
N GLU A 105 -29.58 20.95 17.33
CA GLU A 105 -28.86 19.91 18.08
C GLU A 105 -28.94 18.54 17.39
N GLU A 106 -30.09 18.17 16.84
CA GLU A 106 -30.26 16.92 16.09
C GLU A 106 -29.45 16.92 14.79
N ALA A 107 -29.41 18.05 14.07
CA ALA A 107 -28.59 18.21 12.87
C ALA A 107 -27.09 18.15 13.17
N GLU A 108 -26.65 18.71 14.31
CA GLU A 108 -25.26 18.62 14.75
C GLU A 108 -24.87 17.17 15.10
N LYS A 109 -25.73 16.46 15.84
CA LYS A 109 -25.52 15.03 16.14
C LYS A 109 -25.47 14.18 14.87
N ALA A 110 -26.33 14.47 13.89
CA ALA A 110 -26.32 13.78 12.60
C ALA A 110 -25.01 14.00 11.84
N ARG A 111 -24.51 15.25 11.80
CA ARG A 111 -23.20 15.57 11.21
C ARG A 111 -22.05 14.86 11.90
N ILE A 112 -22.00 14.86 13.24
CA ILE A 112 -20.96 14.16 14.00
C ILE A 112 -21.01 12.65 13.73
N ALA A 113 -22.20 12.06 13.62
CA ALA A 113 -22.35 10.64 13.29
C ALA A 113 -21.91 10.31 11.85
N GLU A 114 -22.15 11.21 10.89
CA GLU A 114 -21.67 11.05 9.51
C GLU A 114 -20.15 11.19 9.44
N GLU A 115 -19.58 12.19 10.11
CA GLU A 115 -18.13 12.40 10.20
C GLU A 115 -17.43 11.20 10.87
N ALA A 116 -18.01 10.63 11.92
CA ALA A 116 -17.50 9.42 12.55
C ALA A 116 -17.49 8.20 11.61
N LYS A 117 -18.54 8.04 10.79
CA LYS A 117 -18.60 6.97 9.77
C LYS A 117 -17.58 7.18 8.66
N ALA A 118 -17.43 8.41 8.19
CA ALA A 118 -16.42 8.76 7.20
C ALA A 118 -14.99 8.51 7.73
N ALA A 119 -14.74 8.81 9.01
CA ALA A 119 -13.47 8.53 9.66
C ALA A 119 -13.21 7.01 9.81
N GLU A 120 -14.24 6.21 10.10
CA GLU A 120 -14.12 4.74 10.15
C GLU A 120 -13.83 4.16 8.75
N GLU A 121 -14.53 4.63 7.71
CA GLU A 121 -14.30 4.21 6.33
C GLU A 121 -12.90 4.61 5.83
N ALA A 122 -12.43 5.82 6.18
CA ALA A 122 -11.08 6.27 5.86
C ALA A 122 -10.00 5.38 6.53
N ARG A 123 -10.20 5.01 7.80
CA ARG A 123 -9.30 4.07 8.51
C ARG A 123 -9.30 2.69 7.87
N ALA A 124 -10.46 2.16 7.50
CA ALA A 124 -10.55 0.88 6.79
C ALA A 124 -9.86 0.93 5.42
N ALA A 125 -9.98 2.04 4.69
CA ALA A 125 -9.28 2.25 3.43
C ALA A 125 -7.75 2.34 3.62
N GLN A 126 -7.28 3.02 4.67
CA GLN A 126 -5.86 3.09 5.01
C GLN A 126 -5.31 1.71 5.39
N GLU A 127 -6.02 0.95 6.22
CA GLU A 127 -5.63 -0.42 6.60
C GLU A 127 -5.58 -1.34 5.37
N ALA A 128 -6.52 -1.22 4.43
CA ALA A 128 -6.51 -1.97 3.19
C ALA A 128 -5.29 -1.63 2.30
N ARG A 129 -4.93 -0.34 2.18
CA ARG A 129 -3.74 0.10 1.45
C ARG A 129 -2.46 -0.43 2.11
N ALA A 130 -2.35 -0.34 3.43
CA ALA A 130 -1.21 -0.86 4.17
C ALA A 130 -1.07 -2.39 4.02
N ALA A 131 -2.19 -3.12 3.97
CA ALA A 131 -2.18 -4.56 3.72
C ALA A 131 -1.71 -4.92 2.29
N GLU A 132 -2.14 -4.15 1.29
CA GLU A 132 -1.69 -4.32 -0.10
C GLU A 132 -0.20 -3.99 -0.25
N GLU A 133 0.26 -2.90 0.35
CA GLU A 133 1.69 -2.53 0.35
C GLU A 133 2.56 -3.58 1.05
N ALA A 134 2.10 -4.13 2.18
CA ALA A 134 2.79 -5.22 2.87
C ALA A 134 2.85 -6.51 2.03
N GLU A 135 1.81 -6.79 1.23
CA GLU A 135 1.83 -7.90 0.28
C GLU A 135 2.83 -7.66 -0.87
N GLN A 136 2.85 -6.46 -1.44
CA GLN A 136 3.82 -6.09 -2.48
C GLN A 136 5.26 -6.16 -1.96
N ALA A 137 5.53 -5.65 -0.75
CA ALA A 137 6.84 -5.72 -0.13
C ALA A 137 7.30 -7.17 0.10
N ARG A 138 6.38 -8.07 0.47
CA ARG A 138 6.68 -9.51 0.63
C ARG A 138 7.03 -10.15 -0.71
N LEU A 139 6.28 -9.86 -1.77
CA LEU A 139 6.54 -10.39 -3.11
C LEU A 139 7.89 -9.88 -3.66
N ALA A 140 8.20 -8.59 -3.48
CA ALA A 140 9.48 -8.02 -3.87
C ALA A 140 10.66 -8.64 -3.10
N ALA A 141 10.50 -8.92 -1.81
CA ALA A 141 11.50 -9.61 -1.01
C ALA A 141 11.73 -11.06 -1.47
N GLU A 142 10.66 -11.79 -1.82
CA GLU A 142 10.75 -13.15 -2.38
C GLU A 142 11.45 -13.16 -3.74
N GLU A 143 11.13 -12.20 -4.62
CA GLU A 143 11.80 -12.06 -5.93
C GLU A 143 13.28 -11.71 -5.77
N ALA A 144 13.64 -10.82 -4.84
CA ALA A 144 15.03 -10.49 -4.54
C ALA A 144 15.82 -11.70 -4.02
N GLN A 145 15.23 -12.51 -3.13
CA GLN A 145 15.83 -13.75 -2.66
C GLN A 145 16.02 -14.77 -3.79
N ALA A 146 15.02 -14.93 -4.67
CA ALA A 146 15.13 -15.81 -5.83
C ALA A 146 16.23 -15.34 -6.81
N ALA A 147 16.40 -14.03 -7.00
CA ALA A 147 17.46 -13.47 -7.83
C ALA A 147 18.86 -13.68 -7.23
N GLU A 148 18.99 -13.57 -5.90
CA GLU A 148 20.25 -13.86 -5.19
C GLU A 148 20.60 -15.35 -5.28
N GLU A 149 19.64 -16.24 -5.05
CA GLU A 149 19.83 -17.69 -5.17
C GLU A 149 20.23 -18.08 -6.61
N ALA A 150 19.59 -17.49 -7.62
CA ALA A 150 19.95 -17.70 -9.03
C ALA A 150 21.39 -17.24 -9.33
N ARG A 151 21.82 -16.09 -8.80
CA ARG A 151 23.21 -15.62 -8.95
C ARG A 151 24.21 -16.56 -8.28
N LEU A 152 23.91 -17.04 -7.07
CA LEU A 152 24.77 -17.99 -6.36
C LEU A 152 24.86 -19.33 -7.10
N ALA A 153 23.75 -19.78 -7.72
CA ALA A 153 23.74 -20.98 -8.55
C ALA A 153 24.60 -20.82 -9.82
N GLU A 154 24.52 -19.68 -10.50
CA GLU A 154 25.36 -19.38 -11.68
C GLU A 154 26.84 -19.28 -11.30
N GLU A 155 27.17 -18.60 -10.20
CA GLU A 155 28.55 -18.50 -9.70
C GLU A 155 29.13 -19.89 -9.34
N ALA A 156 28.31 -20.75 -8.71
CA ALA A 156 28.70 -22.13 -8.40
C ALA A 156 28.90 -22.97 -9.67
N GLU A 157 28.10 -22.79 -10.72
CA GLU A 157 28.29 -23.45 -12.00
C GLU A 157 29.58 -23.01 -12.69
N GLN A 158 29.84 -21.70 -12.74
CA GLN A 158 31.08 -21.15 -13.30
C GLN A 158 32.31 -21.69 -12.55
N ALA A 159 32.30 -21.70 -11.21
CA ALA A 159 33.39 -22.27 -10.42
C ALA A 159 33.62 -23.77 -10.70
N ARG A 160 32.56 -24.54 -10.95
CA ARG A 160 32.67 -25.96 -11.33
C ARG A 160 33.28 -26.12 -12.73
N LEU A 161 32.87 -25.31 -13.70
CA LEU A 161 33.42 -25.32 -15.05
C LEU A 161 34.91 -24.93 -15.06
N GLU A 162 35.29 -23.90 -14.32
CA GLU A 162 36.70 -23.51 -14.17
C GLU A 162 37.55 -24.61 -13.53
N ALA A 163 37.02 -25.27 -12.48
CA ALA A 163 37.70 -26.39 -11.84
C ALA A 163 37.86 -27.59 -12.81
N GLU A 164 36.86 -27.87 -13.64
CA GLU A 164 36.91 -28.91 -14.65
C GLU A 164 37.94 -28.60 -15.75
N VAL A 165 37.99 -27.36 -16.24
CA VAL A 165 39.00 -26.91 -17.22
C VAL A 165 40.40 -27.06 -16.64
N LYS A 166 40.62 -26.62 -15.39
CA LYS A 166 41.91 -26.75 -14.73
C LYS A 166 42.32 -28.21 -14.53
N ALA A 167 41.38 -29.06 -14.09
CA ALA A 167 41.62 -30.49 -13.96
C ALA A 167 41.96 -31.16 -15.31
N ALA A 168 41.32 -30.74 -16.40
CA ALA A 168 41.61 -31.24 -17.74
C ALA A 168 42.99 -30.78 -18.23
N GLU A 169 43.40 -29.54 -17.93
CA GLU A 169 44.74 -29.03 -18.24
C GLU A 169 45.83 -29.79 -17.46
N ASP A 170 45.65 -29.95 -16.15
CA ASP A 170 46.56 -30.71 -15.30
C ASP A 170 46.70 -32.17 -15.78
N ALA A 171 45.59 -32.79 -16.21
CA ALA A 171 45.61 -34.13 -16.79
C ALA A 171 46.37 -34.20 -18.13
N ARG A 172 46.25 -33.18 -18.99
CA ARG A 172 47.01 -33.09 -20.25
C ARG A 172 48.50 -32.91 -20.00
N LEU A 173 48.88 -32.06 -19.04
CA LEU A 173 50.28 -31.86 -18.65
C LEU A 173 50.88 -33.15 -18.08
N ALA A 174 50.15 -33.85 -17.22
CA ALA A 174 50.58 -35.14 -16.68
C ALA A 174 50.73 -36.21 -17.79
N ALA A 175 49.82 -36.26 -18.75
CA ALA A 175 49.92 -37.17 -19.89
C ALA A 175 51.12 -36.84 -20.80
N ALA A 176 51.35 -35.56 -21.09
CA ALA A 176 52.50 -35.10 -21.86
C ALA A 176 53.83 -35.43 -21.17
N ALA A 177 53.91 -35.26 -19.84
CA ALA A 177 55.09 -35.61 -19.06
C ALA A 177 55.40 -37.13 -19.12
N ARG A 178 54.37 -37.98 -19.01
CA ARG A 178 54.52 -39.44 -19.16
C ARG A 178 54.98 -39.83 -20.56
N ALA A 179 54.40 -39.23 -21.59
CA ALA A 179 54.81 -39.48 -22.98
C ALA A 179 56.27 -39.05 -23.24
N ALA A 180 56.71 -37.93 -22.66
CA ALA A 180 58.09 -37.48 -22.76
C ALA A 180 59.07 -38.43 -22.04
N GLU A 181 58.69 -38.96 -20.88
CA GLU A 181 59.49 -39.96 -20.16
C GLU A 181 59.58 -41.29 -20.91
N GLU A 182 58.47 -41.78 -21.46
CA GLU A 182 58.44 -42.99 -22.30
C GLU A 182 59.33 -42.81 -23.54
N ALA A 183 59.28 -41.64 -24.19
CA ALA A 183 60.15 -41.33 -25.32
C ALA A 183 61.64 -41.30 -24.92
N ARG A 184 61.98 -40.76 -23.74
CA ARG A 184 63.36 -40.77 -23.21
C ARG A 184 63.85 -42.20 -22.97
N LEU A 185 63.04 -43.04 -22.31
CA LEU A 185 63.37 -44.44 -22.05
C LEU A 185 63.52 -45.23 -23.36
N ALA A 186 62.67 -44.98 -24.35
CA ALA A 186 62.79 -45.60 -25.67
C ALA A 186 64.07 -45.16 -26.41
N ALA A 187 64.46 -43.88 -26.30
CA ALA A 187 65.70 -43.37 -26.87
C ALA A 187 66.94 -43.96 -26.18
N GLU A 188 66.91 -44.06 -24.85
CA GLU A 188 67.98 -44.69 -24.05
C GLU A 188 68.12 -46.19 -24.39
N ALA A 189 67.01 -46.92 -24.54
CA ALA A 189 67.02 -48.31 -24.95
C ALA A 189 67.63 -48.51 -26.35
N LYS A 190 67.29 -47.65 -27.32
CA LYS A 190 67.90 -47.66 -28.66
C LYS A 190 69.40 -47.37 -28.61
N ALA A 191 69.80 -46.35 -27.85
CA ALA A 191 71.22 -46.02 -27.69
C ALA A 191 72.02 -47.17 -27.03
N ALA A 192 71.43 -47.86 -26.05
CA ALA A 192 72.04 -49.02 -25.41
C ALA A 192 72.18 -50.21 -26.39
N GLU A 193 71.20 -50.44 -27.25
CA GLU A 193 71.28 -51.45 -28.31
C GLU A 193 72.33 -51.12 -29.37
N GLU A 194 72.38 -49.87 -29.84
CA GLU A 194 73.42 -49.39 -30.76
C GLU A 194 74.83 -49.55 -30.15
N ALA A 195 74.99 -49.24 -28.86
CA ALA A 195 76.25 -49.43 -28.15
C ALA A 195 76.67 -50.91 -28.07
N ARG A 196 75.72 -51.82 -27.80
CA ARG A 196 75.97 -53.28 -27.78
C ARG A 196 76.42 -53.78 -29.16
N LEU A 197 75.74 -53.35 -30.23
CA LEU A 197 76.10 -53.70 -31.60
C LEU A 197 77.47 -53.16 -31.99
N ALA A 198 77.82 -51.94 -31.55
CA ALA A 198 79.14 -51.35 -31.77
C ALA A 198 80.25 -52.12 -31.03
N GLU A 199 79.99 -52.58 -29.81
CA GLU A 199 80.92 -53.43 -29.05
C GLU A 199 81.11 -54.81 -29.69
N GLU A 200 80.03 -55.46 -30.12
CA GLU A 200 80.09 -56.73 -30.84
C GLU A 200 80.91 -56.58 -32.14
N ALA A 201 80.70 -55.50 -32.89
CA ALA A 201 81.50 -55.20 -34.08
C ALA A 201 82.98 -54.98 -33.77
N ARG A 202 83.30 -54.32 -32.64
CA ARG A 202 84.69 -54.12 -32.17
C ARG A 202 85.34 -55.46 -31.82
N LEU A 203 84.66 -56.32 -31.07
CA LEU A 203 85.16 -57.64 -30.70
C LEU A 203 85.35 -58.53 -31.94
N ALA A 204 84.44 -58.47 -32.91
CA ALA A 204 84.58 -59.18 -34.18
C ALA A 204 85.78 -58.67 -35.00
N ALA A 205 86.02 -57.35 -35.02
CA ALA A 205 87.20 -56.78 -35.68
C ALA A 205 88.51 -57.17 -34.97
N GLU A 206 88.52 -57.14 -33.63
CA GLU A 206 89.66 -57.59 -32.82
C GLU A 206 89.97 -59.08 -33.03
N ALA A 207 88.93 -59.92 -33.09
CA ALA A 207 89.08 -61.35 -33.38
C ALA A 207 89.68 -61.59 -34.78
N LYS A 208 89.23 -60.86 -35.81
CA LYS A 208 89.83 -60.94 -37.16
C LYS A 208 91.27 -60.46 -37.17
N ALA A 209 91.57 -59.35 -36.50
CA ALA A 209 92.95 -58.85 -36.38
C ALA A 209 93.86 -59.87 -35.65
N ALA A 210 93.35 -60.57 -34.63
CA ALA A 210 94.06 -61.63 -33.94
C ALA A 210 94.29 -62.86 -34.84
N GLU A 211 93.32 -63.23 -35.69
CA GLU A 211 93.47 -64.30 -36.68
C GLU A 211 94.52 -63.93 -37.75
N GLU A 212 94.45 -62.71 -38.29
CA GLU A 212 95.45 -62.18 -39.22
C GLU A 212 96.84 -62.14 -38.58
N ALA A 213 96.95 -61.76 -37.31
CA ALA A 213 98.21 -61.78 -36.56
C ALA A 213 98.77 -63.20 -36.40
N ARG A 214 97.91 -64.20 -36.08
CA ARG A 214 98.31 -65.63 -36.04
C ARG A 214 98.74 -66.14 -37.40
N ALA A 215 98.01 -65.81 -38.46
CA ALA A 215 98.39 -66.17 -39.83
C ALA A 215 99.73 -65.53 -40.24
N ALA A 216 99.96 -64.27 -39.84
CA ALA A 216 101.23 -63.59 -40.06
C ALA A 216 102.38 -64.22 -39.23
N GLU A 217 102.11 -64.63 -37.99
CA GLU A 217 103.08 -65.34 -37.14
C GLU A 217 103.40 -66.72 -37.73
N GLU A 218 102.40 -67.48 -38.16
CA GLU A 218 102.56 -68.77 -38.82
C GLU A 218 103.35 -68.63 -40.13
N ALA A 219 103.08 -67.59 -40.93
CA ALA A 219 103.87 -67.27 -42.12
C ALA A 219 105.33 -66.93 -41.77
N ARG A 220 105.57 -66.17 -40.69
CA ARG A 220 106.93 -65.89 -40.17
C ARG A 220 107.61 -67.16 -39.63
N ALA A 221 106.88 -68.03 -38.96
CA ALA A 221 107.38 -69.30 -38.46
C ALA A 221 107.72 -70.26 -39.61
N ALA A 222 106.90 -70.30 -40.67
CA ALA A 222 107.18 -71.04 -41.89
C ALA A 222 108.40 -70.47 -42.63
N ALA A 223 108.54 -69.14 -42.70
CA ALA A 223 109.75 -68.49 -43.23
C ALA A 223 110.99 -68.84 -42.40
N ARG A 224 110.90 -68.77 -41.08
CA ARG A 224 111.96 -69.21 -40.15
C ARG A 224 112.27 -70.70 -40.28
N ARG A 225 111.29 -71.56 -40.54
CA ARG A 225 111.53 -73.00 -40.82
C ARG A 225 112.27 -73.19 -42.13
N ARG A 226 111.92 -72.44 -43.19
CA ARG A 226 112.66 -72.46 -44.46
C ARG A 226 114.08 -71.92 -44.30
N GLU A 227 114.26 -70.90 -43.48
CA GLU A 227 115.57 -70.35 -43.15
C GLU A 227 116.39 -71.32 -42.28
N ALA A 228 115.76 -71.96 -41.29
CA ALA A 228 116.40 -73.00 -40.48
C ALA A 228 116.73 -74.25 -41.31
N GLU A 229 115.88 -74.64 -42.27
CA GLU A 229 116.15 -75.71 -43.24
C GLU A 229 117.28 -75.31 -44.21
N ALA A 230 117.36 -74.03 -44.58
CA ALA A 230 118.50 -73.48 -45.33
C ALA A 230 119.79 -73.43 -44.49
N ILE A 231 119.71 -73.15 -43.19
CA ILE A 231 120.84 -73.18 -42.25
C ILE A 231 121.28 -74.63 -41.96
N LEU A 232 120.34 -75.58 -41.84
CA LEU A 232 120.62 -77.01 -41.66
C LEU A 232 121.24 -77.65 -42.92
N ALA A 233 121.00 -77.07 -44.10
CA ALA A 233 121.69 -77.42 -45.34
C ALA A 233 123.14 -76.87 -45.40
N THR A 234 123.53 -75.98 -44.48
CA THR A 234 124.85 -75.34 -44.45
C THR A 234 125.39 -75.15 -43.03
N SER A 235 125.53 -76.20 -42.22
CA SER A 235 126.58 -76.27 -41.18
C SER A 235 126.47 -77.54 -40.34
N VAL A 236 127.51 -78.37 -40.52
CA VAL A 236 127.95 -79.44 -39.65
C VAL A 236 128.85 -78.82 -38.56
N ASP A 237 128.82 -79.43 -37.38
CA ASP A 237 129.68 -79.25 -36.20
C ASP A 237 129.38 -78.13 -35.18
N GLY A 238 129.22 -78.54 -33.91
CA GLY A 238 129.57 -77.69 -32.76
C GLY A 238 128.67 -77.74 -31.53
N ASP A 239 128.87 -78.78 -30.72
CA ASP A 239 128.72 -78.88 -29.25
C ASP A 239 128.63 -77.56 -28.43
N GLU A 240 127.68 -77.45 -27.48
CA GLU A 240 127.95 -77.17 -26.04
C GLU A 240 126.67 -77.23 -25.17
N THR A 241 126.83 -77.76 -23.96
CA THR A 241 125.85 -78.05 -22.89
C THR A 241 125.59 -76.88 -21.93
N ALA A 242 124.36 -76.74 -21.38
CA ALA A 242 124.07 -76.50 -19.94
C ALA A 242 122.56 -76.26 -19.67
N GLU A 243 121.99 -77.00 -18.69
CA GLU A 243 120.67 -76.77 -18.06
C GLU A 243 120.82 -75.93 -16.73
N PRO A 244 119.81 -75.85 -15.82
CA PRO A 244 118.77 -74.82 -15.75
C PRO A 244 118.71 -74.12 -14.36
N THR A 245 117.89 -73.08 -14.19
CA THR A 245 117.42 -72.69 -12.83
C THR A 245 116.02 -72.09 -12.86
N ALA A 246 115.16 -72.67 -12.01
CA ALA A 246 113.87 -72.17 -11.56
C ALA A 246 114.05 -71.08 -10.48
N ASP A 247 112.99 -70.30 -10.25
CA ASP A 247 112.46 -69.83 -8.94
C ASP A 247 111.52 -68.63 -9.25
N ASP A 248 110.21 -68.66 -9.01
CA ASP A 248 109.43 -68.88 -7.78
C ASP A 248 109.09 -67.55 -7.05
N ASP A 249 107.80 -67.44 -6.72
CA ASP A 249 107.12 -66.57 -5.74
C ASP A 249 107.35 -65.03 -5.75
N THR A 250 106.31 -64.17 -5.70
CA THR A 250 105.49 -63.99 -4.48
C THR A 250 104.33 -62.99 -4.74
N GLN A 251 103.09 -63.39 -4.50
CA GLN A 251 101.99 -62.51 -4.02
C GLN A 251 102.12 -62.31 -2.50
N PRO A 252 101.71 -61.20 -1.87
CA PRO A 252 100.34 -61.08 -1.31
C PRO A 252 99.84 -59.60 -1.26
N GLY A 253 98.64 -59.20 -0.86
CA GLY A 253 97.47 -59.85 -0.29
C GLY A 253 96.42 -58.78 0.09
N LEU A 254 95.15 -59.13 -0.11
CA LEU A 254 94.04 -59.00 0.84
C LEU A 254 93.67 -57.63 1.45
N VAL A 255 92.44 -57.17 1.17
CA VAL A 255 91.36 -57.02 2.19
C VAL A 255 89.97 -57.27 1.56
N ARG A 256 89.24 -58.24 2.12
CA ARG A 256 87.77 -58.45 2.11
C ARG A 256 87.30 -58.19 3.57
N PRO A 257 86.00 -58.14 4.00
CA PRO A 257 84.77 -58.52 3.32
C PRO A 257 83.51 -57.66 3.63
N GLY A 258 82.36 -58.01 3.05
CA GLY A 258 81.05 -57.53 3.50
C GLY A 258 79.87 -58.02 2.68
N LEU A 259 79.42 -59.25 2.93
CA LEU A 259 78.12 -59.79 2.46
C LEU A 259 76.97 -59.13 3.23
N ARG A 260 75.85 -58.81 2.55
CA ARG A 260 74.47 -59.11 3.02
C ARG A 260 73.39 -58.79 1.97
N SER A 261 72.63 -59.85 1.67
CA SER A 261 71.20 -59.95 1.35
C SER A 261 70.53 -58.90 0.45
N SER A 262 70.15 -59.33 -0.74
CA SER A 262 69.14 -58.73 -1.61
C SER A 262 67.74 -59.23 -1.21
N GLU A 263 66.85 -58.30 -0.89
CA GLU A 263 65.39 -58.52 -0.78
C GLU A 263 64.72 -58.17 -2.13
N PRO A 264 63.74 -58.96 -2.62
CA PRO A 264 62.99 -58.63 -3.82
C PRO A 264 61.69 -57.87 -3.50
N GLY A 265 61.49 -56.71 -4.14
CA GLY A 265 60.21 -55.98 -4.16
C GLY A 265 59.20 -56.57 -5.15
N PRO A 266 57.89 -56.37 -4.94
CA PRO A 266 56.85 -57.26 -5.45
C PRO A 266 56.49 -57.04 -6.92
N ARG A 267 56.28 -58.16 -7.63
CA ARG A 267 55.71 -58.21 -8.98
C ARG A 267 54.18 -58.15 -8.93
N ARG A 268 53.64 -57.33 -9.81
CA ARG A 268 52.24 -57.27 -10.25
C ARG A 268 51.77 -58.66 -10.75
N PRO A 269 50.62 -59.19 -10.30
CA PRO A 269 50.09 -60.41 -10.87
C PRO A 269 49.42 -60.16 -12.23
N SER A 270 49.81 -61.03 -13.16
CA SER A 270 49.20 -61.30 -14.45
C SER A 270 47.81 -61.89 -14.27
N SER A 271 46.91 -61.50 -15.18
CA SER A 271 45.64 -62.13 -15.49
C SER A 271 45.75 -63.66 -15.57
N ALA A 272 44.95 -64.35 -14.75
CA ALA A 272 44.64 -65.76 -14.89
C ALA A 272 43.20 -65.88 -15.36
N GLU A 273 43.00 -66.72 -16.38
CA GLU A 273 41.72 -67.20 -16.89
C GLU A 273 40.90 -67.81 -15.75
N VAL A 274 39.62 -67.43 -15.66
CA VAL A 274 38.66 -68.03 -14.73
C VAL A 274 37.81 -69.02 -15.52
N ASP A 275 37.90 -70.28 -15.11
CA ASP A 275 37.03 -71.38 -15.50
C ASP A 275 35.55 -70.99 -15.38
N ALA A 276 34.82 -71.15 -16.47
CA ALA A 276 33.38 -70.95 -16.55
C ALA A 276 32.65 -72.24 -16.18
N ASP A 277 32.63 -72.62 -14.91
CA ASP A 277 31.72 -73.66 -14.38
C ASP A 277 31.71 -73.67 -12.83
N ASP A 278 31.27 -72.57 -12.20
CA ASP A 278 30.66 -72.65 -10.85
C ASP A 278 29.87 -71.36 -10.55
N GLN A 279 28.60 -71.33 -10.94
CA GLN A 279 27.64 -70.33 -10.46
C GLN A 279 26.73 -70.98 -9.41
N PRO A 280 26.64 -70.46 -8.17
CA PRO A 280 25.57 -70.87 -7.28
C PRO A 280 24.25 -70.25 -7.75
N GLU A 281 23.23 -71.08 -7.95
CA GLU A 281 21.87 -70.64 -8.28
C GLU A 281 21.33 -69.65 -7.23
N ALA A 282 20.78 -68.54 -7.72
CA ALA A 282 20.05 -67.57 -6.90
C ALA A 282 18.80 -68.21 -6.30
N ARG A 283 18.87 -68.60 -5.02
CA ARG A 283 17.69 -68.94 -4.22
C ARG A 283 16.83 -67.69 -4.01
N LYS A 284 15.63 -67.67 -4.60
CA LYS A 284 14.59 -66.71 -4.25
C LYS A 284 14.20 -66.88 -2.77
N PRO A 285 14.01 -65.80 -1.99
CA PRO A 285 13.50 -65.93 -0.63
C PRO A 285 12.01 -66.30 -0.69
N THR A 286 11.67 -67.53 -0.32
CA THR A 286 10.30 -67.91 0.02
C THR A 286 9.99 -67.42 1.41
N PHE A 287 9.52 -66.17 1.52
CA PHE A 287 8.85 -65.70 2.73
C PHE A 287 7.40 -66.20 2.64
N GLU A 288 7.12 -67.37 3.22
CA GLU A 288 5.74 -67.76 3.49
C GLU A 288 5.17 -66.80 4.52
N SER A 289 4.36 -65.86 4.04
CA SER A 289 3.59 -64.98 4.91
C SER A 289 2.57 -65.82 5.67
N ARG A 290 2.69 -65.80 7.00
CA ARG A 290 1.69 -66.36 7.91
C ARG A 290 0.31 -65.79 7.52
N PRO A 291 -0.74 -66.61 7.37
CA PRO A 291 -2.07 -66.08 7.08
C PRO A 291 -2.48 -65.14 8.20
N LYS A 292 -2.82 -63.91 7.82
CA LYS A 292 -3.30 -62.85 8.72
C LYS A 292 -4.53 -63.39 9.45
N PRO A 293 -4.58 -63.36 10.80
CA PRO A 293 -5.78 -63.79 11.51
C PRO A 293 -6.96 -62.93 11.02
N LYS A 294 -8.10 -63.57 10.72
CA LYS A 294 -9.33 -62.86 10.35
C LYS A 294 -9.65 -61.88 11.48
N PRO A 295 -9.94 -60.60 11.18
CA PRO A 295 -10.47 -59.69 12.18
C PRO A 295 -11.71 -60.32 12.81
N ILE A 296 -11.72 -60.40 14.13
CA ILE A 296 -12.93 -60.70 14.90
C ILE A 296 -13.85 -59.50 14.64
N GLU A 297 -15.00 -59.74 14.01
CA GLU A 297 -16.07 -58.74 13.94
C GLU A 297 -16.57 -58.51 15.37
N GLU A 298 -16.13 -57.41 15.95
CA GLU A 298 -16.70 -56.86 17.17
C GLU A 298 -18.13 -56.40 16.82
N PRO A 299 -19.16 -56.85 17.57
CA PRO A 299 -20.53 -56.48 17.27
C PRO A 299 -20.65 -54.96 17.33
N GLU A 300 -21.21 -54.39 16.27
CA GLU A 300 -21.45 -52.97 16.10
C GLU A 300 -22.22 -52.46 17.33
N PRO A 301 -21.70 -51.46 18.07
CA PRO A 301 -22.42 -50.92 19.22
C PRO A 301 -23.75 -50.37 18.72
N GLU A 302 -24.85 -50.79 19.37
CA GLU A 302 -26.18 -50.21 19.15
C GLU A 302 -26.04 -48.68 19.18
N PRO A 303 -26.64 -47.96 18.22
CA PRO A 303 -26.56 -46.50 18.22
C PRO A 303 -27.13 -46.00 19.54
N GLU A 304 -26.31 -45.29 20.31
CA GLU A 304 -26.78 -44.54 21.47
C GLU A 304 -27.97 -43.68 21.02
N PRO A 305 -29.06 -43.62 21.83
CA PRO A 305 -30.22 -42.83 21.48
C PRO A 305 -29.74 -41.41 21.20
N GLU A 306 -30.02 -40.92 20.00
CA GLU A 306 -29.75 -39.53 19.62
C GLU A 306 -30.44 -38.66 20.66
N ASP A 307 -29.65 -38.08 21.58
CA ASP A 307 -30.13 -37.03 22.47
C ASP A 307 -30.79 -35.99 21.57
N GLU A 308 -32.13 -35.93 21.61
CA GLU A 308 -32.94 -35.03 20.81
C GLU A 308 -32.37 -33.62 20.99
N VAL A 309 -31.67 -33.12 19.97
CA VAL A 309 -31.08 -31.80 20.01
C VAL A 309 -32.25 -30.82 19.97
N PRO A 310 -32.52 -30.05 21.04
CA PRO A 310 -33.69 -29.19 21.09
C PRO A 310 -33.68 -28.22 19.91
N GLU A 311 -34.84 -28.04 19.28
CA GLU A 311 -35.01 -27.07 18.19
C GLU A 311 -34.53 -25.69 18.67
N GLY A 312 -33.59 -25.09 17.91
CA GLY A 312 -32.95 -23.82 18.28
C GLY A 312 -31.57 -23.93 18.97
N SER A 313 -30.97 -25.12 19.07
CA SER A 313 -29.62 -25.27 19.64
C SER A 313 -28.55 -24.40 18.93
N ILE A 314 -27.73 -23.70 19.72
CA ILE A 314 -26.61 -22.89 19.23
C ILE A 314 -25.35 -23.75 19.20
N ARG A 315 -24.66 -23.80 18.06
CA ARG A 315 -23.40 -24.54 17.93
C ARG A 315 -22.20 -23.66 18.26
N CYS A 316 -21.29 -24.19 19.06
CA CYS A 316 -20.04 -23.51 19.36
C CYS A 316 -19.17 -23.38 18.11
N ALA A 317 -18.75 -22.16 17.75
CA ALA A 317 -17.88 -21.89 16.59
C ALA A 317 -16.50 -22.58 16.67
N VAL A 318 -16.06 -22.97 17.86
CA VAL A 318 -14.71 -23.54 18.07
C VAL A 318 -14.71 -25.06 18.08
N CYS A 319 -15.68 -25.69 18.76
CA CYS A 319 -15.69 -27.16 18.92
C CYS A 319 -16.93 -27.84 18.34
N GLY A 320 -17.85 -27.10 17.71
CA GLY A 320 -19.04 -27.62 17.04
C GLY A 320 -20.11 -28.23 17.96
N THR A 321 -19.88 -28.25 19.27
CA THR A 321 -20.82 -28.82 20.25
C THR A 321 -22.12 -28.02 20.25
N ALA A 322 -23.25 -28.73 20.14
CA ALA A 322 -24.58 -28.13 20.29
C ALA A 322 -24.83 -27.77 21.75
N ASN A 323 -25.35 -26.56 21.96
CA ASN A 323 -25.71 -26.01 23.25
C ASN A 323 -27.16 -25.53 23.19
N GLU A 324 -27.80 -25.51 24.35
CA GLU A 324 -29.16 -24.98 24.49
C GLU A 324 -29.19 -23.48 24.18
N PRO A 325 -30.24 -22.95 23.54
CA PRO A 325 -30.27 -21.55 23.08
C PRO A 325 -30.13 -20.51 24.20
N THR A 326 -30.43 -20.87 25.44
CA THR A 326 -30.31 -20.00 26.62
C THR A 326 -28.90 -19.92 27.20
N ARG A 327 -27.92 -20.69 26.68
CA ARG A 327 -26.54 -20.68 27.18
C ARG A 327 -25.68 -19.61 26.53
N ASN A 328 -24.95 -18.88 27.37
CA ASN A 328 -23.94 -17.91 26.93
C ASN A 328 -22.57 -18.56 26.69
N PHE A 329 -22.27 -19.72 27.27
CA PHE A 329 -20.98 -20.41 27.16
C PHE A 329 -21.14 -21.89 26.74
N CYS A 330 -20.18 -22.38 25.94
CA CYS A 330 -20.17 -23.76 25.46
C CYS A 330 -19.99 -24.77 26.60
N ARG A 331 -20.86 -25.80 26.66
CA ARG A 331 -20.83 -26.89 27.65
C ARG A 331 -19.58 -27.77 27.61
N ARG A 332 -18.87 -27.79 26.48
CA ARG A 332 -17.67 -28.62 26.29
C ARG A 332 -16.37 -27.85 26.49
N CYS A 333 -16.26 -26.65 25.91
CA CYS A 333 -14.99 -25.91 25.89
C CYS A 333 -15.03 -24.55 26.61
N GLY A 334 -16.18 -24.13 27.15
CA GLY A 334 -16.29 -22.90 27.95
C GLY A 334 -16.25 -21.56 27.20
N LYS A 335 -16.10 -21.55 25.87
CA LYS A 335 -16.06 -20.30 25.08
C LYS A 335 -17.45 -19.64 24.92
N PRO A 336 -17.52 -18.29 24.81
CA PRO A 336 -18.77 -17.58 24.62
C PRO A 336 -19.42 -17.95 23.27
N LEU A 337 -20.74 -18.11 23.26
CA LEU A 337 -21.53 -18.54 22.09
C LEU A 337 -22.02 -17.37 21.24
N VAL A 338 -21.81 -16.13 21.67
CA VAL A 338 -22.19 -14.90 20.96
C VAL A 338 -20.97 -14.33 20.24
N ALA A 339 -20.54 -15.01 19.18
CA ALA A 339 -19.54 -14.52 18.22
C ALA A 339 -19.63 -15.34 16.92
N ALA A 340 -20.67 -15.11 16.13
CA ALA A 340 -20.73 -15.60 14.75
C ALA A 340 -21.47 -14.57 13.89
N VAL A 341 -20.72 -13.56 13.46
CA VAL A 341 -21.03 -12.86 12.21
C VAL A 341 -21.02 -13.94 11.13
N VAL A 342 -22.18 -14.19 10.52
CA VAL A 342 -22.30 -15.07 9.36
C VAL A 342 -21.35 -14.52 8.28
N PRO A 343 -20.33 -15.26 7.81
CA PRO A 343 -19.60 -14.81 6.63
C PRO A 343 -20.60 -14.83 5.47
N VAL A 344 -20.97 -13.65 4.98
CA VAL A 344 -21.65 -13.49 3.71
C VAL A 344 -20.80 -14.21 2.68
N VAL A 345 -21.31 -15.32 2.15
CA VAL A 345 -20.67 -16.03 1.04
C VAL A 345 -20.60 -15.03 -0.11
N LYS A 346 -19.42 -14.43 -0.34
CA LYS A 346 -19.22 -13.51 -1.46
C LYS A 346 -19.62 -14.24 -2.74
N PRO A 347 -20.48 -13.68 -3.60
CA PRO A 347 -20.84 -14.31 -4.85
C PRO A 347 -19.56 -14.56 -5.66
N MET A 348 -19.45 -15.73 -6.28
CA MET A 348 -18.28 -16.07 -7.08
C MET A 348 -18.05 -14.98 -8.14
N PRO A 349 -16.81 -14.46 -8.27
CA PRO A 349 -16.52 -13.40 -9.22
C PRO A 349 -16.77 -13.88 -10.65
N TRP A 350 -17.22 -12.98 -11.50
CA TRP A 350 -17.72 -13.27 -12.84
C TRP A 350 -16.73 -14.06 -13.71
N TYR A 351 -15.42 -13.82 -13.56
CA TYR A 351 -14.38 -14.55 -14.28
C TYR A 351 -14.33 -16.03 -13.92
N ARG A 352 -14.63 -16.39 -12.66
CA ARG A 352 -14.72 -17.78 -12.20
C ARG A 352 -15.98 -18.47 -12.69
N ARG A 353 -17.02 -17.72 -13.05
CA ARG A 353 -18.20 -18.26 -13.73
C ARG A 353 -17.98 -18.48 -15.22
N LEU A 354 -17.16 -17.65 -15.87
CA LEU A 354 -16.85 -17.73 -17.30
C LEU A 354 -15.71 -18.70 -17.63
N PHE A 355 -14.70 -18.81 -16.75
CA PHE A 355 -13.49 -19.62 -16.98
C PHE A 355 -13.29 -20.74 -15.95
N GLY A 356 -14.13 -20.80 -14.92
CA GLY A 356 -14.09 -21.90 -13.94
C GLY A 356 -14.71 -23.17 -14.51
N SER A 357 -14.08 -24.31 -14.25
CA SER A 357 -14.73 -25.60 -14.49
C SER A 357 -15.97 -25.72 -13.60
N PRO A 358 -17.12 -26.19 -14.11
CA PRO A 358 -18.29 -26.41 -13.28
C PRO A 358 -17.94 -27.39 -12.15
N PRO A 359 -18.50 -27.20 -10.93
CA PRO A 359 -18.25 -28.12 -9.83
C PRO A 359 -18.67 -29.52 -10.25
N LYS A 360 -17.74 -30.48 -10.12
CA LYS A 360 -18.00 -31.88 -10.46
C LYS A 360 -19.17 -32.37 -9.59
N THR A 361 -20.33 -32.58 -10.19
CA THR A 361 -21.44 -33.27 -9.54
C THR A 361 -20.92 -34.64 -9.11
N LYS A 362 -20.93 -34.91 -7.80
CA LYS A 362 -20.57 -36.23 -7.27
C LYS A 362 -21.59 -37.22 -7.83
N LEU A 363 -21.18 -38.01 -8.81
CA LEU A 363 -21.96 -39.13 -9.32
C LEU A 363 -22.25 -40.08 -8.15
N LYS A 364 -23.48 -40.59 -8.05
CA LYS A 364 -23.81 -41.61 -7.05
C LYS A 364 -23.01 -42.87 -7.35
N ALA A 365 -22.67 -43.63 -6.31
CA ALA A 365 -21.96 -44.90 -6.47
C ALA A 365 -22.72 -45.82 -7.45
N GLY A 366 -22.05 -46.20 -8.56
CA GLY A 366 -22.62 -47.04 -9.62
C GLY A 366 -22.98 -46.33 -10.93
N GLU A 367 -22.93 -45.00 -10.99
CA GLU A 367 -23.33 -44.23 -12.17
C GLU A 367 -22.14 -44.00 -13.12
N ARG A 368 -22.21 -44.53 -14.36
CA ARG A 368 -21.15 -44.40 -15.37
C ARG A 368 -21.42 -43.16 -16.27
N PRO A 369 -20.51 -42.17 -16.32
CA PRO A 369 -20.72 -40.99 -17.16
C PRO A 369 -20.63 -41.34 -18.65
N GLY A 370 -21.65 -40.94 -19.42
CA GLY A 370 -21.63 -41.05 -20.89
C GLY A 370 -20.62 -40.07 -21.49
N GLY A 371 -19.74 -40.56 -22.38
CA GLY A 371 -18.77 -39.72 -23.12
C GLY A 371 -17.28 -40.01 -22.89
N LEU A 372 -16.94 -40.99 -22.03
CA LEU A 372 -15.56 -41.45 -21.82
C LEU A 372 -15.12 -42.42 -22.93
N GLY A 373 -13.93 -42.20 -23.51
CA GLY A 373 -13.28 -43.16 -24.42
C GLY A 373 -12.63 -44.34 -23.69
N ASP A 374 -12.01 -45.26 -24.43
CA ASP A 374 -11.41 -46.51 -23.91
C ASP A 374 -10.31 -46.32 -22.87
N GLY A 375 -9.81 -45.09 -22.69
CA GLY A 375 -8.85 -44.70 -21.66
C GLY A 375 -9.42 -43.84 -20.52
N GLY A 376 -10.74 -43.72 -20.40
CA GLY A 376 -11.37 -42.96 -19.30
C GLY A 376 -11.23 -41.43 -19.37
N GLN A 377 -10.76 -40.89 -20.49
CA GLN A 377 -10.68 -39.45 -20.73
C GLN A 377 -11.94 -38.94 -21.44
N PRO A 378 -12.45 -37.75 -21.06
CA PRO A 378 -13.59 -37.12 -21.71
C PRO A 378 -13.21 -36.74 -23.15
N ARG A 379 -14.01 -37.16 -24.13
CA ARG A 379 -13.82 -36.73 -25.53
C ARG A 379 -14.22 -35.25 -25.65
N PRO A 380 -13.32 -34.34 -26.06
CA PRO A 380 -13.67 -32.93 -26.21
C PRO A 380 -14.72 -32.79 -27.32
N SER A 381 -15.72 -31.93 -27.10
CA SER A 381 -16.74 -31.62 -28.11
C SER A 381 -16.10 -30.97 -29.35
N LEU A 382 -16.80 -31.02 -30.49
CA LEU A 382 -16.37 -30.34 -31.72
C LEU A 382 -16.08 -28.85 -31.48
N PHE A 383 -16.89 -28.18 -30.64
CA PHE A 383 -16.65 -26.81 -30.19
C PHE A 383 -15.41 -26.66 -29.30
N GLY A 384 -15.16 -27.59 -28.38
CA GLY A 384 -13.96 -27.59 -27.53
C GLY A 384 -12.64 -27.76 -28.29
N ARG A 385 -12.69 -28.27 -29.53
CA ARG A 385 -11.53 -28.35 -30.45
C ARG A 385 -11.37 -27.11 -31.33
N LEU A 386 -12.47 -26.45 -31.69
CA LEU A 386 -12.46 -25.28 -32.57
C LEU A 386 -11.97 -24.01 -31.86
N VAL A 387 -12.32 -23.82 -30.58
CA VAL A 387 -11.88 -22.65 -29.80
C VAL A 387 -10.35 -22.53 -29.70
N PRO A 388 -9.58 -23.57 -29.30
CA PRO A 388 -8.12 -23.46 -29.26
C PRO A 388 -7.50 -23.26 -30.66
N LEU A 389 -8.06 -23.87 -31.70
CA LEU A 389 -7.59 -23.66 -33.09
C LEU A 389 -7.83 -22.23 -33.57
N LEU A 390 -8.97 -21.63 -33.21
CA LEU A 390 -9.28 -20.25 -33.56
C LEU A 390 -8.38 -19.27 -32.80
N LEU A 391 -8.09 -19.53 -31.52
CA LEU A 391 -7.13 -18.75 -30.75
C LEU A 391 -5.73 -18.84 -31.35
N ILE A 392 -5.27 -20.04 -31.73
CA ILE A 392 -3.98 -20.23 -32.41
C ILE A 392 -3.96 -19.47 -33.74
N ALA A 393 -5.06 -19.50 -34.51
CA ALA A 393 -5.16 -18.77 -35.78
C ALA A 393 -5.14 -17.25 -35.59
N VAL A 394 -5.79 -16.72 -34.55
CA VAL A 394 -5.76 -15.29 -34.20
C VAL A 394 -4.36 -14.86 -33.76
N VAL A 395 -3.69 -15.65 -32.92
CA VAL A 395 -2.32 -15.39 -32.49
C VAL A 395 -1.35 -15.45 -33.68
N ALA A 396 -1.46 -16.48 -34.52
CA ALA A 396 -0.66 -16.60 -35.73
C ALA A 396 -0.90 -15.43 -36.69
N PHE A 397 -2.15 -15.01 -36.88
CA PHE A 397 -2.51 -13.85 -37.69
C PHE A 397 -1.98 -12.54 -37.08
N GLY A 398 -2.06 -12.37 -35.76
CA GLY A 398 -1.49 -11.23 -35.03
C GLY A 398 0.03 -11.14 -35.18
N VAL A 399 0.75 -12.25 -34.98
CA VAL A 399 2.21 -12.35 -35.16
C VAL A 399 2.60 -12.11 -36.63
N THR A 400 1.83 -12.65 -37.58
CA THR A 400 2.07 -12.46 -39.02
C THR A 400 1.74 -11.03 -39.47
N SER A 401 0.76 -10.38 -38.86
CA SER A 401 0.43 -8.96 -39.11
C SER A 401 1.50 -8.05 -38.52
N LEU A 402 2.01 -8.38 -37.32
CA LEU A 402 3.24 -7.83 -36.77
C LEU A 402 4.46 -8.14 -37.65
N VAL A 403 4.46 -9.21 -38.44
CA VAL A 403 5.38 -9.56 -39.54
C VAL A 403 5.54 -8.47 -40.62
N ILE A 404 4.38 -8.12 -41.16
CA ILE A 404 4.21 -7.67 -42.54
C ILE A 404 3.75 -6.21 -42.60
N MET A 405 3.04 -5.71 -41.58
CA MET A 405 2.51 -4.34 -41.55
C MET A 405 3.30 -3.45 -40.58
N PRO A 406 4.17 -2.54 -41.05
CA PRO A 406 4.92 -1.63 -40.19
C PRO A 406 4.00 -0.68 -39.40
N ASP A 407 2.89 -0.25 -39.99
CA ASP A 407 1.93 0.68 -39.34
C ASP A 407 1.18 0.02 -38.17
N ALA A 408 0.96 -1.30 -38.24
CA ALA A 408 0.36 -2.05 -37.12
C ALA A 408 1.32 -2.17 -35.93
N ARG A 409 2.64 -2.27 -36.18
CA ARG A 409 3.65 -2.24 -35.12
C ARG A 409 3.69 -0.87 -34.43
N ALA A 410 3.63 0.21 -35.21
CA ALA A 410 3.62 1.57 -34.67
C ALA A 410 2.36 1.83 -33.83
N ALA A 411 1.18 1.51 -34.34
CA ALA A 411 -0.08 1.72 -33.61
C ALA A 411 -0.18 0.91 -32.30
N ILE A 412 0.33 -0.33 -32.28
CA ILE A 412 0.40 -1.14 -31.05
C ILE A 412 1.46 -0.58 -30.10
N GLY A 413 2.60 -0.12 -30.62
CA GLY A 413 3.63 0.55 -29.83
C GLY A 413 3.12 1.82 -29.16
N ASP A 414 2.38 2.65 -29.89
CA ASP A 414 1.77 3.88 -29.37
C ASP A 414 0.70 3.56 -28.32
N LEU A 415 -0.14 2.55 -28.55
CA LEU A 415 -1.15 2.11 -27.58
C LEU A 415 -0.51 1.53 -26.30
N ILE A 416 0.54 0.72 -26.43
CA ILE A 416 1.28 0.17 -25.28
C ILE A 416 1.99 1.29 -24.53
N THR A 417 2.56 2.26 -25.24
CA THR A 417 3.22 3.42 -24.63
C THR A 417 2.20 4.30 -23.90
N ASP A 418 1.04 4.56 -24.49
CA ASP A 418 -0.05 5.32 -23.86
C ASP A 418 -0.60 4.60 -22.62
N LEU A 419 -0.81 3.27 -22.70
CA LEU A 419 -1.20 2.47 -21.54
C LEU A 419 -0.11 2.47 -20.46
N ARG A 420 1.16 2.31 -20.83
CA ARG A 420 2.29 2.32 -19.89
C ARG A 420 2.41 3.67 -19.20
N LEU A 421 2.34 4.77 -19.94
CA LEU A 421 2.39 6.12 -19.38
C LEU A 421 1.21 6.42 -18.47
N ARG A 422 0.05 5.79 -18.71
CA ARG A 422 -1.16 5.98 -17.91
C ARG A 422 -1.20 5.13 -16.63
N PHE A 423 -0.63 3.92 -16.65
CA PHE A 423 -0.72 2.97 -15.54
C PHE A 423 0.61 2.74 -14.80
N MET A 424 1.75 3.07 -15.42
CA MET A 424 3.11 2.96 -14.86
C MET A 424 3.95 4.20 -15.26
N PRO A 425 3.56 5.41 -14.83
CA PRO A 425 4.34 6.61 -15.14
C PRO A 425 5.74 6.51 -14.53
N GLN A 426 6.77 6.78 -15.33
CA GLN A 426 8.13 6.93 -14.80
C GLN A 426 8.32 8.40 -14.42
N PHE A 427 8.56 8.63 -13.13
CA PHE A 427 8.83 9.95 -12.58
C PHE A 427 10.34 10.14 -12.43
N GLU A 428 10.84 11.27 -12.90
CA GLU A 428 12.23 11.70 -12.71
C GLU A 428 12.26 12.97 -11.85
N ASP A 429 13.22 13.05 -10.94
CA ASP A 429 13.35 14.19 -10.02
C ASP A 429 13.83 15.42 -10.77
N VAL A 430 13.12 16.53 -10.58
CA VAL A 430 13.47 17.84 -11.11
C VAL A 430 13.87 18.75 -9.96
N HIS A 431 15.06 19.33 -10.07
CA HIS A 431 15.56 20.30 -9.11
C HIS A 431 15.37 21.72 -9.66
N PRO A 432 14.46 22.52 -9.08
CA PRO A 432 14.27 23.90 -9.51
C PRO A 432 15.55 24.72 -9.36
N VAL A 433 15.75 25.69 -10.26
CA VAL A 433 16.92 26.59 -10.20
C VAL A 433 16.78 27.65 -9.10
N GLY A 434 15.55 27.89 -8.63
CA GLY A 434 15.31 28.69 -7.44
C GLY A 434 13.82 28.89 -7.15
N ALA A 435 13.55 29.45 -5.97
CA ALA A 435 12.21 29.89 -5.60
C ALA A 435 12.22 31.22 -4.86
N GLN A 436 11.16 31.99 -5.04
CA GLN A 436 10.96 33.33 -4.51
C GLN A 436 9.67 33.33 -3.67
N GLY A 437 9.84 33.52 -2.37
CA GLY A 437 8.74 33.63 -1.41
C GLY A 437 9.20 34.43 -0.21
N ALA A 438 8.33 35.34 0.28
CA ALA A 438 8.62 36.14 1.47
C ALA A 438 8.81 35.23 2.68
N GLY A 439 9.84 35.48 3.49
CA GLY A 439 10.17 34.63 4.63
C GLY A 439 10.64 35.41 5.85
N VAL A 440 10.41 34.84 7.02
CA VAL A 440 10.72 35.41 8.34
C VAL A 440 12.01 34.80 8.89
N GLU A 441 12.78 35.57 9.66
CA GLU A 441 14.00 35.09 10.35
C GLU A 441 15.07 34.46 9.44
N GLY A 442 15.08 34.83 8.15
CA GLY A 442 16.02 34.28 7.17
C GLY A 442 15.55 33.00 6.49
N ASN A 443 14.43 32.42 6.92
CA ASN A 443 13.81 31.23 6.34
C ASN A 443 12.98 31.59 5.11
N ARG A 444 13.66 31.80 3.98
CA ARG A 444 13.05 32.28 2.71
C ARG A 444 12.49 31.14 1.87
N GLY A 445 11.62 31.48 0.90
CA GLY A 445 10.98 30.52 0.00
C GLY A 445 11.91 29.52 -0.70
N ARG A 446 13.16 29.92 -0.99
CA ARG A 446 14.17 29.02 -1.58
C ARG A 446 14.42 27.74 -0.77
N PHE A 447 14.19 27.77 0.53
CA PHE A 447 14.41 26.62 1.43
C PHE A 447 13.29 25.59 1.37
N ALA A 448 12.20 25.86 0.64
CA ALA A 448 11.19 24.86 0.35
C ALA A 448 11.50 24.07 -0.94
N VAL A 449 12.62 24.31 -1.62
CA VAL A 449 13.00 23.62 -2.88
C VAL A 449 14.49 23.33 -2.94
N ASP A 450 15.19 23.33 -1.79
CA ASP A 450 16.64 23.20 -1.73
C ASP A 450 17.11 21.75 -1.55
N ASN A 451 16.17 20.80 -1.63
CA ASN A 451 16.39 19.37 -1.46
C ASN A 451 17.00 19.03 -0.10
N ASN A 452 16.68 19.83 0.94
CA ASN A 452 17.16 19.61 2.28
C ASN A 452 16.02 19.72 3.30
N THR A 453 15.63 18.58 3.85
CA THR A 453 14.54 18.52 4.83
C THR A 453 14.89 19.08 6.20
N ASN A 454 16.11 19.55 6.44
CA ASN A 454 16.46 20.24 7.70
C ASN A 454 16.31 21.77 7.60
N THR A 455 16.06 22.28 6.40
CA THR A 455 15.70 23.68 6.14
C THR A 455 14.21 23.77 5.85
N PHE A 456 13.64 24.96 6.02
CA PHE A 456 12.23 25.19 5.73
C PHE A 456 12.01 26.64 5.34
N TRP A 457 10.97 26.85 4.55
CA TRP A 457 10.39 28.16 4.32
C TRP A 457 9.44 28.51 5.47
N LEU A 458 9.60 29.70 6.05
CA LEU A 458 8.73 30.22 7.11
C LEU A 458 8.05 31.51 6.64
N ALA A 459 6.78 31.42 6.31
CA ALA A 459 5.98 32.52 5.77
C ALA A 459 5.04 33.12 6.82
N GLU A 460 4.79 34.42 6.76
CA GLU A 460 3.78 35.06 7.60
C GLU A 460 2.39 34.94 6.96
N THR A 461 1.41 34.51 7.74
CA THR A 461 0.01 34.37 7.31
C THR A 461 -0.82 35.58 7.74
N GLY A 462 -1.68 36.03 6.81
CA GLY A 462 -2.83 36.90 7.09
C GLY A 462 -2.72 38.38 6.74
N SER A 463 -1.57 38.88 6.25
CA SER A 463 -1.54 40.13 5.46
C SER A 463 -1.90 39.87 3.99
N SER A 464 -1.44 38.73 3.49
CA SER A 464 -1.81 38.10 2.22
C SER A 464 -1.54 36.60 2.32
N ASP A 465 -2.04 35.83 1.37
CA ASP A 465 -1.78 34.39 1.30
C ASP A 465 -0.30 34.13 0.96
N PRO A 466 0.41 33.30 1.74
CA PRO A 466 1.78 32.93 1.45
C PRO A 466 1.92 32.39 0.02
N THR A 467 2.76 33.03 -0.78
CA THR A 467 2.97 32.66 -2.18
C THR A 467 4.44 32.40 -2.45
N LEU A 468 4.70 31.27 -3.13
CA LEU A 468 6.01 30.81 -3.55
C LEU A 468 6.04 30.68 -5.08
N THR A 469 6.87 31.47 -5.74
CA THR A 469 7.14 31.36 -7.17
C THR A 469 8.39 30.53 -7.39
N VAL A 470 8.24 29.36 -8.00
CA VAL A 470 9.31 28.40 -8.29
C VAL A 470 9.69 28.49 -9.76
N ASP A 471 10.98 28.65 -10.03
CA ASP A 471 11.57 28.61 -11.36
C ASP A 471 12.22 27.24 -11.56
N ILE A 472 11.70 26.46 -12.52
CA ILE A 472 12.19 25.11 -12.82
C ILE A 472 13.50 25.16 -13.61
N GLY A 473 13.75 26.24 -14.36
CA GLY A 473 14.95 26.43 -15.18
C GLY A 473 14.96 25.65 -16.50
N ALA A 474 13.96 24.79 -16.74
CA ALA A 474 13.75 24.06 -17.98
C ALA A 474 12.24 23.82 -18.20
N THR A 475 11.85 23.64 -19.47
CA THR A 475 10.48 23.28 -19.84
C THR A 475 10.27 21.78 -19.63
N ILE A 476 9.41 21.41 -18.68
CA ILE A 476 9.14 20.01 -18.30
C ILE A 476 7.66 19.64 -18.42
N ASN A 477 7.37 18.34 -18.37
CA ASN A 477 6.01 17.85 -18.13
C ASN A 477 5.86 17.43 -16.66
N LEU A 478 5.27 18.29 -15.83
CA LEU A 478 5.09 18.02 -14.41
C LEU A 478 4.08 16.89 -14.18
N GLY A 479 4.57 15.80 -13.61
CA GLY A 479 3.82 14.58 -13.33
C GLY A 479 3.44 14.40 -11.87
N ALA A 480 4.22 14.96 -10.94
CA ALA A 480 3.86 14.98 -9.53
C ALA A 480 4.61 16.09 -8.77
N LEU A 481 4.05 16.46 -7.62
CA LEU A 481 4.73 17.18 -6.55
C LEU A 481 4.82 16.28 -5.32
N VAL A 482 5.85 16.43 -4.51
CA VAL A 482 5.89 15.83 -3.17
C VAL A 482 6.06 16.95 -2.16
N VAL A 483 5.07 17.14 -1.29
CA VAL A 483 5.09 18.22 -0.30
C VAL A 483 5.44 17.68 1.07
N HIS A 484 6.42 18.32 1.71
CA HIS A 484 6.82 18.08 3.10
C HIS A 484 6.37 19.26 3.96
N SER A 485 5.29 19.06 4.72
CA SER A 485 4.68 20.08 5.56
C SER A 485 5.44 20.30 6.88
N GLY A 486 5.31 21.49 7.47
CA GLY A 486 5.86 21.82 8.78
C GLY A 486 7.34 22.21 8.77
N SER A 487 7.93 22.40 9.96
CA SER A 487 9.35 22.74 10.14
C SER A 487 10.23 21.56 10.57
N SER A 488 9.63 20.44 11.00
CA SER A 488 10.34 19.21 11.39
C SER A 488 9.45 17.98 11.23
N THR A 489 10.03 16.77 11.29
CA THR A 489 9.30 15.49 11.35
C THR A 489 9.03 15.02 12.79
N GLU A 490 9.50 15.74 13.80
CA GLU A 490 9.54 15.29 15.19
C GLU A 490 8.46 15.97 16.04
N SER A 491 8.66 16.05 17.36
CA SER A 491 7.71 16.69 18.30
C SER A 491 7.35 18.12 17.92
N ASP A 492 8.21 18.78 17.15
CA ASP A 492 8.09 20.18 16.79
C ASP A 492 7.36 20.38 15.45
N PHE A 493 6.82 19.31 14.84
CA PHE A 493 6.03 19.40 13.60
C PHE A 493 4.89 20.43 13.71
N THR A 494 4.22 20.48 14.87
CA THR A 494 3.11 21.40 15.13
C THR A 494 3.56 22.77 15.65
N ALA A 495 4.86 23.10 15.64
CA ALA A 495 5.37 24.37 16.15
C ALA A 495 4.78 25.58 15.40
N HIS A 496 4.61 25.44 14.08
CA HIS A 496 4.06 26.46 13.18
C HIS A 496 2.76 25.98 12.52
N ARG A 497 2.09 26.89 11.80
CA ARG A 497 1.00 26.52 10.88
C ARG A 497 1.54 25.65 9.75
N ARG A 498 0.69 24.78 9.23
CA ARG A 498 1.03 23.80 8.19
C ARG A 498 0.04 23.95 7.04
N PRO A 499 0.48 23.87 5.78
CA PRO A 499 -0.42 24.07 4.65
C PRO A 499 -1.50 22.99 4.64
N LYS A 500 -2.75 23.40 4.42
CA LYS A 500 -3.90 22.51 4.26
C LYS A 500 -4.41 22.52 2.82
N THR A 501 -4.48 23.70 2.22
CA THR A 501 -4.87 23.83 0.81
C THR A 501 -3.86 24.70 0.08
N LEU A 502 -3.34 24.15 -1.02
CA LEU A 502 -2.47 24.85 -1.96
C LEU A 502 -3.25 25.12 -3.25
N GLU A 503 -3.13 26.33 -3.79
CA GLU A 503 -3.53 26.67 -5.13
C GLU A 503 -2.29 26.73 -6.02
N LEU A 504 -2.24 25.90 -7.05
CA LEU A 504 -1.15 25.82 -8.01
C LEU A 504 -1.55 26.51 -9.29
N THR A 505 -0.75 27.49 -9.72
CA THR A 505 -0.91 28.14 -11.03
C THR A 505 0.36 28.00 -11.85
N PHE A 506 0.20 27.88 -13.17
CA PHE A 506 1.28 27.53 -14.10
C PHE A 506 1.38 28.62 -15.17
N PRO A 507 2.20 29.66 -14.93
CA PRO A 507 2.40 30.74 -15.88
C PRO A 507 2.78 30.23 -17.27
N GLY A 508 2.25 30.85 -18.32
CA GLY A 508 2.52 30.47 -19.70
C GLY A 508 1.69 29.28 -20.22
N THR A 509 0.83 28.68 -19.40
CA THR A 509 -0.09 27.60 -19.80
C THR A 509 -1.55 28.03 -19.75
N GLU A 510 -2.43 27.28 -20.43
CA GLU A 510 -3.90 27.42 -20.34
C GLU A 510 -4.51 26.58 -19.20
N GLN A 511 -3.67 25.92 -18.39
CA GLN A 511 -4.13 25.06 -17.30
C GLN A 511 -4.82 25.92 -16.23
N PRO A 512 -6.07 25.61 -15.83
CA PRO A 512 -6.71 26.28 -14.70
C PRO A 512 -5.95 26.00 -13.41
N ALA A 513 -6.11 26.89 -12.43
CA ALA A 513 -5.55 26.71 -11.10
C ALA A 513 -5.97 25.33 -10.53
N ILE A 514 -5.01 24.59 -10.01
CA ILE A 514 -5.23 23.27 -9.42
C ILE A 514 -5.22 23.45 -7.90
N GLU A 515 -6.34 23.14 -7.26
CA GLU A 515 -6.44 23.07 -5.81
C GLU A 515 -5.93 21.72 -5.32
N VAL A 516 -5.03 21.74 -4.34
CA VAL A 516 -4.46 20.56 -3.72
C VAL A 516 -4.72 20.61 -2.23
N VAL A 517 -5.40 19.59 -1.71
CA VAL A 517 -5.67 19.42 -0.28
C VAL A 517 -4.66 18.47 0.33
N LEU A 518 -3.97 18.92 1.38
CA LEU A 518 -2.96 18.18 2.11
C LEU A 518 -3.53 17.65 3.43
N ALA A 519 -3.05 16.49 3.84
CA ALA A 519 -3.29 15.95 5.17
C ALA A 519 -2.42 16.68 6.21
N ASP A 520 -2.87 16.70 7.48
CA ASP A 520 -2.09 17.25 8.58
C ASP A 520 -1.03 16.22 9.06
N ASP A 521 -0.07 15.92 8.18
CA ASP A 521 0.93 14.87 8.38
C ASP A 521 2.35 15.37 8.05
N ALA A 522 3.33 14.88 8.81
CA ALA A 522 4.74 15.19 8.66
C ALA A 522 5.44 14.33 7.59
N GLU A 523 4.81 13.23 7.19
CA GLU A 523 5.25 12.36 6.11
C GLU A 523 5.17 13.07 4.74
N PRO A 524 6.03 12.70 3.77
CA PRO A 524 6.00 13.27 2.43
C PRO A 524 4.69 12.93 1.71
N GLN A 525 4.03 13.94 1.15
CA GLN A 525 2.72 13.75 0.49
C GLN A 525 2.85 13.87 -1.04
N PRO A 526 2.80 12.75 -1.79
CA PRO A 526 2.84 12.77 -3.24
C PRO A 526 1.49 13.20 -3.83
N ILE A 527 1.52 14.19 -4.72
CA ILE A 527 0.37 14.76 -5.41
C ILE A 527 0.57 14.53 -6.91
N ALA A 528 -0.24 13.66 -7.49
CA ALA A 528 -0.21 13.40 -8.92
C ALA A 528 -0.75 14.60 -9.71
N LEU A 529 -0.01 15.02 -10.73
CA LEU A 529 -0.36 16.11 -11.64
C LEU A 529 -0.17 15.66 -13.09
N ASP A 530 -0.82 16.34 -14.04
CA ASP A 530 -0.57 16.16 -15.48
C ASP A 530 -0.60 17.52 -16.16
N VAL A 531 0.45 18.31 -15.92
CA VAL A 531 0.60 19.65 -16.51
C VAL A 531 1.83 19.65 -17.40
N ARG A 532 1.64 20.00 -18.66
CA ARG A 532 2.67 19.89 -19.70
C ARG A 532 3.29 21.24 -20.02
N GLN A 533 4.57 21.19 -20.41
CA GLN A 533 5.30 22.34 -20.93
C GLN A 533 5.35 23.54 -19.96
N ILE A 534 5.67 23.29 -18.69
CA ILE A 534 5.84 24.34 -17.69
C ILE A 534 7.32 24.67 -17.51
N ASP A 535 7.64 25.94 -17.26
CA ASP A 535 8.97 26.41 -16.83
C ASP A 535 8.97 26.98 -15.40
N SER A 536 7.79 27.21 -14.83
CA SER A 536 7.59 27.83 -13.54
C SER A 536 6.27 27.39 -12.91
N VAL A 537 6.21 27.44 -11.58
CA VAL A 537 5.00 27.12 -10.80
C VAL A 537 4.84 28.20 -9.74
N VAL A 538 3.63 28.72 -9.58
CA VAL A 538 3.26 29.61 -8.47
C VAL A 538 2.37 28.83 -7.52
N ILE A 539 2.83 28.67 -6.28
CA ILE A 539 2.18 27.91 -5.22
C ILE A 539 1.69 28.91 -4.17
N THR A 540 0.37 29.00 -4.00
CA THR A 540 -0.26 29.88 -3.00
C THR A 540 -0.91 29.03 -1.93
N VAL A 541 -0.63 29.30 -0.65
CA VAL A 541 -1.26 28.61 0.47
C VAL A 541 -2.52 29.35 0.88
N VAL A 542 -3.69 28.78 0.57
CA VAL A 542 -5.01 29.41 0.77
C VAL A 542 -5.74 28.96 2.03
N ASP A 543 -5.36 27.80 2.60
CA ASP A 543 -5.86 27.31 3.88
C ASP A 543 -4.74 26.57 4.65
N TRP A 544 -4.83 26.51 5.98
CA TRP A 544 -3.80 25.91 6.84
C TRP A 544 -4.37 25.26 8.10
N PHE A 545 -3.62 24.28 8.62
CA PHE A 545 -3.81 23.76 9.96
C PHE A 545 -3.14 24.68 10.99
N GLU A 546 -3.80 24.90 12.12
CA GLU A 546 -3.30 25.77 13.18
C GLU A 546 -2.08 25.16 13.90
N SER A 547 -1.23 26.02 14.48
CA SER A 547 -0.12 25.57 15.30
C SER A 547 -0.61 24.94 16.60
N GLY A 548 0.14 23.97 17.12
CA GLY A 548 -0.21 23.25 18.36
C GLY A 548 -0.21 24.14 19.60
N ALA A 549 0.59 25.21 19.61
CA ALA A 549 0.61 26.20 20.69
C ALA A 549 -0.52 27.25 20.57
N GLY A 550 -1.15 27.36 19.40
CA GLY A 550 -2.17 28.34 19.08
C GLY A 550 -1.62 29.77 18.93
N GLY A 551 -2.20 30.53 17.99
CA GLY A 551 -1.90 31.97 17.83
C GLY A 551 -0.62 32.31 17.08
N ASP A 552 0.16 31.31 16.65
CA ASP A 552 1.25 31.54 15.71
C ASP A 552 0.66 31.92 14.34
N ARG A 553 1.25 32.93 13.70
CA ARG A 553 0.90 33.39 12.36
C ARG A 553 1.90 32.92 11.32
N LEU A 554 2.89 32.14 11.70
CA LEU A 554 3.90 31.63 10.80
C LEU A 554 3.50 30.27 10.24
N LEU A 555 3.71 30.08 8.94
CA LEU A 555 3.46 28.86 8.20
C LEU A 555 4.76 28.27 7.71
N ALA A 556 4.98 26.98 7.98
CA ALA A 556 6.20 26.28 7.63
C ALA A 556 5.95 25.23 6.53
N ILE A 557 6.82 25.25 5.52
CA ILE A 557 6.95 24.20 4.51
C ILE A 557 8.42 23.80 4.44
N ARG A 558 8.69 22.52 4.62
CA ARG A 558 10.05 21.98 4.71
C ARG A 558 10.67 21.80 3.34
N GLU A 559 9.95 21.17 2.43
CA GLU A 559 10.43 20.87 1.08
C GLU A 559 9.25 20.61 0.13
N ILE A 560 9.44 20.93 -1.14
CA ILE A 560 8.55 20.64 -2.25
C ILE A 560 9.40 20.08 -3.38
N GLU A 561 9.25 18.79 -3.64
CA GLU A 561 9.95 18.11 -4.74
C GLU A 561 9.09 18.12 -5.99
N PHE A 562 9.74 18.28 -7.15
CA PHE A 562 9.09 18.29 -8.45
C PHE A 562 9.46 17.03 -9.21
N LYS A 563 8.48 16.37 -9.83
CA LYS A 563 8.68 15.14 -10.59
C LYS A 563 8.21 15.32 -12.03
N GLU A 564 9.10 15.12 -12.99
CA GLU A 564 8.76 15.10 -14.41
C GLU A 564 8.21 13.74 -14.82
N ARG A 565 7.15 13.71 -15.63
CA ARG A 565 6.66 12.51 -16.29
C ARG A 565 7.38 12.33 -17.63
N ARG A 566 8.18 11.26 -17.74
CA ARG A 566 8.90 10.85 -18.95
C ARG A 566 8.08 9.94 -19.85
#